data_AF-A0A5J4N7U7-F1
#
_entry.id   AF-A0A5J4N7U7-F1
#
_cell.length_a   1.000
_cell.length_b   1.000
_cell.length_c   1.000
_cell.angle_alpha   90.00
_cell.angle_beta   90.00
_cell.angle_gamma   90.00
#
_symmetry.space_group_name_H-M   'P 1'
#
loop_
_entity.id
_entity.type
_entity.pdbx_description
1 polymer ?
#
loop_
_entity_poly.entity_id
_entity_poly.type
_entity_poly.pdbx_seq_one_letter_code
_entity_poly.pdbx_strand_id
1 'polypeptide(L)'
;LPPFCSDIVTEGLNVACSNLFLPISLLIAGLANVELMYLRQPRAAVDHAASKVNIPDPWPYRLSRALGWLGNGSVFFFSLFVPKALVLYWLTSTVHQLCTHLLIMHPAVRRSLNIWLRPNEGSYPFKVLLQTAQSRYAILRWLQSNDFTGR
;
A
#
# COMPACT_ATOMS: atom_id res chain seq x y z
N LEU A 1 4.41 19.82 38.70
CA LEU A 1 4.33 19.29 37.32
C LEU A 1 3.02 19.78 36.73
N PRO A 2 2.97 20.41 35.54
CA PRO A 2 1.70 20.86 35.01
C PRO A 2 0.93 19.66 34.41
N PRO A 3 -0.29 19.36 34.87
CA PRO A 3 -1.15 18.32 34.28
C PRO A 3 -1.92 18.82 33.05
N PHE A 4 -1.86 20.12 32.74
CA PHE A 4 -2.72 20.74 31.73
C PHE A 4 -2.47 20.28 30.29
N CYS A 5 -1.30 19.72 29.97
CA CYS A 5 -0.98 19.33 28.60
C CYS A 5 -1.58 17.96 28.22
N SER A 6 -1.77 17.04 29.17
CA SER A 6 -2.38 15.74 28.88
C SER A 6 -3.86 15.90 28.57
N ASP A 7 -4.59 16.67 29.38
CA ASP A 7 -6.05 16.72 29.34
C ASP A 7 -6.58 17.31 28.03
N ILE A 8 -5.97 18.42 27.56
CA ILE A 8 -6.32 19.08 26.28
C ILE A 8 -6.06 18.16 25.09
N VAL A 9 -4.98 17.39 25.13
CA VAL A 9 -4.63 16.44 24.08
C VAL A 9 -5.61 15.26 24.09
N THR A 10 -5.92 14.69 25.26
CA THR A 10 -6.90 13.59 25.37
C THR A 10 -8.31 13.98 24.97
N GLU A 11 -8.79 15.18 25.33
CA GLU A 11 -10.09 15.68 24.89
C GLU A 11 -10.13 15.85 23.37
N GLY A 12 -9.08 16.44 22.79
CA GLY A 12 -8.97 16.61 21.34
C GLY A 12 -8.93 15.30 20.56
N LEU A 13 -8.41 14.22 21.17
CA LEU A 13 -8.30 12.88 20.58
C LEU A 13 -9.58 12.04 20.66
N ASN A 14 -10.44 12.30 21.65
CA ASN A 14 -11.70 11.57 21.83
C ASN A 14 -12.86 12.10 20.98
N VAL A 15 -12.70 13.26 20.35
CA VAL A 15 -13.67 13.84 19.42
C VAL A 15 -13.52 13.21 18.02
N ALA A 16 -14.62 13.15 17.27
CA ALA A 16 -14.63 12.72 15.88
C ALA A 16 -13.71 13.56 14.96
N CYS A 17 -13.32 13.01 13.82
CA CYS A 17 -12.44 13.68 12.87
C CYS A 17 -13.10 14.91 12.24
N SER A 18 -12.85 16.09 12.82
CA SER A 18 -13.26 17.38 12.23
C SER A 18 -12.42 17.79 11.00
N ASN A 19 -11.24 17.20 10.82
CA ASN A 19 -10.36 17.42 9.67
C ASN A 19 -10.22 16.12 8.86
N LEU A 20 -10.45 16.21 7.55
CA LEU A 20 -10.36 15.09 6.62
C LEU A 20 -8.94 14.56 6.40
N PHE A 21 -7.90 15.29 6.85
CA PHE A 21 -6.51 14.88 6.66
C PHE A 21 -6.20 13.47 7.19
N LEU A 22 -6.68 13.13 8.39
CA LEU A 22 -6.48 11.81 9.00
C LEU A 22 -7.23 10.69 8.22
N PRO A 23 -8.55 10.81 7.97
CA PRO A 23 -9.28 9.91 7.08
C PRO A 23 -8.62 9.71 5.71
N ILE A 24 -8.21 10.80 5.04
CA ILE A 24 -7.58 10.75 3.71
C ILE A 24 -6.24 10.01 3.79
N SER A 25 -5.41 10.31 4.80
CA SER A 25 -4.13 9.63 4.98
C SER A 25 -4.32 8.13 5.21
N LEU A 26 -5.33 7.76 6.01
CA LEU A 26 -5.70 6.36 6.27
C LEU A 26 -6.14 5.66 4.97
N LEU A 27 -6.99 6.33 4.17
CA LEU A 27 -7.44 5.82 2.89
C LEU A 27 -6.26 5.58 1.93
N ILE A 28 -5.36 6.56 1.80
CA ILE A 28 -4.18 6.44 0.93
C ILE A 28 -3.29 5.29 1.38
N ALA A 29 -2.98 5.19 2.68
CA ALA A 29 -2.15 4.11 3.21
C ALA A 29 -2.81 2.73 3.01
N GLY A 30 -4.12 2.65 3.19
CA GLY A 30 -4.90 1.43 2.98
C GLY A 30 -4.95 0.99 1.53
N LEU A 31 -5.18 1.92 0.61
CA LEU A 31 -5.12 1.67 -0.84
C LEU A 31 -3.71 1.24 -1.27
N ALA A 32 -2.66 1.88 -0.73
CA ALA A 32 -1.28 1.50 -1.00
C ALA A 32 -0.99 0.04 -0.57
N ASN A 33 -1.53 -0.40 0.57
CA ASN A 33 -1.41 -1.81 1.00
C ASN A 33 -2.11 -2.78 0.04
N VAL A 34 -3.34 -2.46 -0.38
CA VAL A 34 -4.09 -3.28 -1.36
C VAL A 34 -3.31 -3.38 -2.67
N GLU A 35 -2.80 -2.26 -3.17
CA GLU A 35 -2.02 -2.24 -4.41
C GLU A 35 -0.68 -2.95 -4.30
N LEU A 36 0.02 -2.77 -3.19
CA LEU A 36 1.27 -3.48 -2.93
C LEU A 36 1.04 -4.99 -2.91
N MET A 37 -0.03 -5.47 -2.29
CA MET A 37 -0.39 -6.89 -2.26
C MET A 37 -0.83 -7.41 -3.63
N TYR A 38 -1.54 -6.58 -4.41
CA TYR A 38 -1.95 -6.90 -5.77
C TYR A 38 -0.75 -7.03 -6.72
N LEU A 39 0.21 -6.10 -6.64
CA LEU A 39 1.44 -6.12 -7.43
C LEU A 39 2.40 -7.25 -7.03
N ARG A 40 2.30 -7.73 -5.78
CA ARG A 40 3.06 -8.87 -5.23
C ARG A 40 2.64 -10.23 -5.74
N GLN A 41 1.59 -10.30 -6.53
CA GLN A 41 1.06 -11.57 -6.98
C GLN A 41 2.10 -12.32 -7.82
N PRO A 42 2.20 -13.64 -7.64
CA PRO A 42 3.11 -14.45 -8.41
C PRO A 42 2.64 -14.50 -9.88
N ARG A 43 3.11 -13.57 -10.71
CA ARG A 43 3.09 -13.76 -12.18
C ARG A 43 4.17 -14.75 -12.51
N ALA A 44 3.81 -15.86 -13.16
CA ALA A 44 4.78 -16.81 -13.66
C ALA A 44 5.86 -16.04 -14.43
N ALA A 45 7.09 -16.06 -13.93
CA ALA A 45 8.26 -15.46 -14.59
C ALA A 45 8.45 -15.95 -16.04
N VAL A 46 7.75 -17.03 -16.42
CA VAL A 46 7.67 -17.62 -17.76
C VAL A 46 7.11 -16.66 -18.83
N ASP A 47 6.23 -15.71 -18.46
CA ASP A 47 5.57 -14.86 -19.46
C ASP A 47 6.33 -13.55 -19.78
N HIS A 48 7.28 -13.15 -18.93
CA HIS A 48 8.01 -11.89 -19.10
C HIS A 48 9.13 -11.95 -20.14
N ALA A 49 9.60 -13.14 -20.50
CA ALA A 49 10.62 -13.30 -21.55
C ALA A 49 10.01 -13.41 -22.96
N ALA A 50 8.72 -13.74 -23.10
CA ALA A 50 8.18 -14.20 -24.38
C ALA A 50 6.98 -13.43 -24.93
N SER A 51 6.30 -12.54 -24.19
CA SER A 51 5.06 -11.98 -24.75
C SER A 51 4.68 -10.58 -24.31
N LYS A 52 4.59 -9.67 -25.30
CA LYS A 52 3.84 -8.40 -25.25
C LYS A 52 2.31 -8.63 -25.13
N VAL A 53 1.85 -9.85 -24.85
CA VAL A 53 0.43 -10.14 -24.68
C VAL A 53 0.00 -9.71 -23.28
N ASN A 54 -0.98 -8.83 -23.26
CA ASN A 54 -1.64 -8.35 -22.05
C ASN A 54 -2.51 -9.48 -21.48
N ILE A 55 -1.89 -10.45 -20.79
CA ILE A 55 -2.64 -11.55 -20.17
C ILE A 55 -3.52 -10.94 -19.05
N PRO A 56 -4.86 -11.05 -19.15
CA PRO A 56 -5.76 -10.48 -18.17
C PRO A 56 -5.53 -11.13 -16.80
N ASP A 57 -5.61 -10.31 -15.75
CA ASP A 57 -5.41 -10.82 -14.39
C ASP A 57 -6.49 -11.86 -14.04
N PRO A 58 -6.11 -12.95 -13.34
CA PRO A 58 -7.07 -13.93 -12.87
C PRO A 58 -8.19 -13.26 -12.08
N TRP A 59 -9.43 -13.68 -12.37
CA TRP A 59 -10.64 -13.16 -11.74
C TRP A 59 -10.57 -13.03 -10.20
N PRO A 60 -10.04 -14.00 -9.41
CA PRO A 60 -10.00 -13.87 -7.94
C PRO A 60 -9.11 -12.71 -7.47
N TYR A 61 -8.07 -12.36 -8.23
CA TYR A 61 -7.19 -11.25 -7.89
C TYR A 61 -7.84 -9.89 -8.15
N ARG A 62 -8.64 -9.79 -9.22
CA ARG A 62 -9.45 -8.59 -9.48
C ARG A 62 -10.52 -8.40 -8.42
N LEU A 63 -11.19 -9.48 -8.01
CA LEU A 63 -12.19 -9.45 -6.96
C LEU A 63 -11.60 -9.04 -5.61
N SER A 64 -10.49 -9.66 -5.20
CA SER A 64 -9.83 -9.32 -3.93
C SER A 64 -9.33 -7.87 -3.89
N ARG A 65 -8.82 -7.34 -5.01
CA ARG A 65 -8.49 -5.92 -5.14
C ARG A 65 -9.72 -5.02 -4.98
N ALA A 66 -10.83 -5.35 -5.66
CA ALA A 66 -12.07 -4.60 -5.56
C ALA A 66 -12.64 -4.61 -4.13
N LEU A 67 -12.64 -5.77 -3.47
CA LEU A 67 -13.03 -5.90 -2.06
C LEU A 67 -12.11 -5.07 -1.15
N GLY A 68 -10.80 -5.06 -1.41
CA GLY A 68 -9.85 -4.23 -0.68
C GLY A 68 -10.14 -2.73 -0.83
N TRP A 69 -10.47 -2.27 -2.04
CA TRP A 69 -10.87 -0.87 -2.26
C TRP A 69 -12.18 -0.52 -1.56
N LEU A 70 -13.21 -1.37 -1.69
CA LEU A 70 -14.49 -1.17 -1.01
C LEU A 70 -14.34 -1.14 0.50
N GLY A 71 -13.56 -2.07 1.07
CA GLY A 71 -13.27 -2.10 2.50
C GLY A 71 -12.59 -0.82 2.99
N ASN A 72 -11.59 -0.32 2.26
CA ASN A 72 -10.93 0.93 2.60
C ASN A 72 -11.85 2.16 2.44
N GLY A 73 -12.73 2.16 1.44
CA GLY A 73 -13.77 3.19 1.30
C GLY A 73 -14.74 3.21 2.48
N SER A 74 -15.16 2.03 2.96
CA SER A 74 -15.98 1.92 4.17
C SER A 74 -15.24 2.40 5.41
N VAL A 75 -13.96 2.00 5.60
CA VAL A 75 -13.13 2.46 6.74
C VAL A 75 -12.95 3.98 6.70
N PHE A 76 -12.75 4.57 5.53
CA PHE A 76 -12.71 6.02 5.36
C PHE A 76 -14.01 6.67 5.84
N PHE A 77 -15.16 6.16 5.40
CA PHE A 77 -16.45 6.70 5.82
C PHE A 77 -16.65 6.58 7.35
N PHE A 78 -16.35 5.42 7.93
CA PHE A 78 -16.43 5.20 9.39
C PHE A 78 -15.47 6.09 10.18
N SER A 79 -14.30 6.40 9.61
CA SER A 79 -13.30 7.26 10.27
C SER A 79 -13.79 8.69 10.55
N LEU A 80 -14.86 9.12 9.88
CA LEU A 80 -15.51 10.42 10.11
C LEU A 80 -16.36 10.44 11.40
N PHE A 81 -16.81 9.28 11.87
CA PHE A 81 -17.75 9.16 13.00
C PHE A 81 -17.09 8.67 14.30
N VAL A 82 -15.87 8.16 14.22
CA VAL A 82 -15.16 7.58 15.38
C VAL A 82 -14.13 8.57 15.94
N PRO A 83 -13.68 8.38 17.20
CA PRO A 83 -12.65 9.22 17.81
C PRO A 83 -11.35 9.28 16.99
N LYS A 84 -10.72 10.45 16.93
CA LYS A 84 -9.41 10.64 16.25
C LYS A 84 -8.35 9.67 16.75
N ALA A 85 -8.35 9.33 18.04
CA ALA A 85 -7.44 8.33 18.61
C ALA A 85 -7.53 6.98 17.88
N LEU A 86 -8.74 6.52 17.57
CA LEU A 86 -8.96 5.27 16.87
C LEU A 86 -8.51 5.36 15.41
N VAL A 87 -8.75 6.49 14.75
CA VAL A 87 -8.28 6.72 13.37
C VAL A 87 -6.76 6.78 13.30
N LEU A 88 -6.11 7.40 14.29
CA LEU A 88 -4.65 7.41 14.42
C LEU A 88 -4.09 6.02 14.66
N TYR A 89 -4.75 5.22 15.51
CA TYR A 89 -4.39 3.82 15.71
C TYR A 89 -4.49 3.02 14.40
N TRP A 90 -5.59 3.16 13.65
CA TRP A 90 -5.73 2.49 12.36
C TRP A 90 -4.70 2.96 11.34
N LEU A 91 -4.41 4.26 11.29
CA LEU A 91 -3.42 4.84 10.38
C LEU A 91 -2.03 4.30 10.70
N THR A 92 -1.61 4.35 11.96
CA THR A 92 -0.31 3.83 12.40
C THR A 92 -0.18 2.33 12.15
N SER A 93 -1.22 1.55 12.44
CA SER A 93 -1.25 0.11 12.12
C SER A 93 -1.12 -0.15 10.61
N THR A 94 -1.83 0.63 9.79
CA THR A 94 -1.83 0.48 8.32
C THR A 94 -0.46 0.85 7.74
N VAL A 95 0.15 1.92 8.22
CA VAL A 95 1.51 2.33 7.85
C VAL A 95 2.54 1.30 8.31
N HIS A 96 2.40 0.80 9.54
CA HIS A 96 3.26 -0.26 10.04
C HIS A 96 3.18 -1.51 9.16
N GLN A 97 1.98 -1.95 8.79
CA GLN A 97 1.79 -3.07 7.86
C GLN A 97 2.46 -2.81 6.50
N LEU A 98 2.34 -1.60 5.96
CA LEU A 98 2.98 -1.21 4.69
C LEU A 98 4.50 -1.29 4.80
N CYS A 99 5.07 -0.71 5.85
CA CYS A 99 6.50 -0.76 6.14
C CYS A 99 6.99 -2.20 6.30
N THR A 100 6.27 -3.03 7.07
CA THR A 100 6.60 -4.43 7.28
C THR A 100 6.55 -5.20 5.96
N HIS A 101 5.56 -4.96 5.11
CA HIS A 101 5.53 -5.55 3.78
C HIS A 101 6.76 -5.15 2.98
N LEU A 102 7.11 -3.87 2.91
CA LEU A 102 8.29 -3.38 2.16
C LEU A 102 9.60 -3.92 2.73
N LEU A 103 9.73 -3.99 4.04
CA LEU A 103 10.92 -4.47 4.73
C LEU A 103 11.12 -5.98 4.52
N ILE A 104 10.04 -6.76 4.63
CA ILE A 104 10.07 -8.19 4.27
C ILE A 104 10.41 -8.38 2.80
N MET A 105 10.11 -7.43 1.91
CA MET A 105 10.55 -7.50 0.52
C MET A 105 12.06 -7.35 0.34
N HIS A 106 12.77 -6.71 1.27
CA HIS A 106 14.19 -6.42 1.12
C HIS A 106 15.04 -7.71 1.13
N PRO A 107 15.91 -7.94 0.13
CA PRO A 107 16.64 -9.20 0.00
C PRO A 107 17.57 -9.47 1.20
N ALA A 108 18.18 -8.43 1.78
CA ALA A 108 19.03 -8.61 2.97
C ALA A 108 18.22 -9.06 4.20
N VAL A 109 17.01 -8.53 4.37
CA VAL A 109 16.15 -8.88 5.52
C VAL A 109 15.60 -10.30 5.35
N ARG A 110 15.24 -10.70 4.13
CA ARG A 110 14.84 -12.08 3.87
C ARG A 110 15.96 -13.08 4.13
N ARG A 111 17.18 -12.76 3.72
CA ARG A 111 18.36 -13.60 3.99
C ARG A 111 18.62 -13.69 5.49
N SER A 112 18.54 -12.59 6.24
CA SER A 112 18.75 -12.63 7.69
C SER A 112 17.66 -13.40 8.43
N LEU A 113 16.43 -13.42 7.91
CA LEU A 113 15.29 -14.10 8.51
C LEU A 113 15.03 -15.51 7.94
N ASN A 114 15.89 -16.03 7.05
CA ASN A 114 15.71 -17.30 6.34
C ASN A 114 14.33 -17.46 5.67
N ILE A 115 13.75 -16.35 5.19
CA ILE A 115 12.47 -16.37 4.48
C ILE A 115 12.71 -16.84 3.05
N TRP A 116 12.07 -17.95 2.66
CA TRP A 116 12.18 -18.51 1.32
C TRP A 116 11.89 -17.47 0.23
N LEU A 117 12.70 -17.44 -0.82
CA LEU A 117 12.44 -16.58 -1.97
C LEU A 117 11.15 -17.07 -2.65
N ARG A 118 10.16 -16.18 -2.79
CA ARG A 118 9.06 -16.47 -3.70
C ARG A 118 9.64 -16.57 -5.12
N PRO A 119 9.21 -17.57 -5.92
CA PRO A 119 9.79 -17.85 -7.23
C PRO A 119 9.77 -16.67 -8.21
N ASN A 120 8.93 -15.66 -7.97
CA ASN A 120 8.76 -14.51 -8.87
C ASN A 120 9.38 -13.19 -8.37
N GLU A 121 10.00 -13.18 -7.17
CA GLU A 121 10.57 -11.94 -6.61
C GLU A 121 12.09 -11.79 -6.87
N GLY A 122 12.76 -12.86 -7.33
CA GLY A 122 14.15 -12.84 -7.79
C GLY A 122 15.14 -12.18 -6.84
N SER A 123 16.29 -11.74 -7.37
CA SER A 123 17.31 -11.00 -6.60
C SER A 123 16.98 -9.52 -6.39
N TYR A 124 15.99 -8.98 -7.12
CA TYR A 124 15.66 -7.54 -7.17
C TYR A 124 14.13 -7.29 -7.08
N PRO A 125 13.51 -7.54 -5.92
CA PRO A 125 12.05 -7.53 -5.75
C PRO A 125 11.42 -6.17 -6.05
N PHE A 126 12.06 -5.08 -5.66
CA PHE A 126 11.55 -3.72 -5.93
C PHE A 126 11.58 -3.36 -7.41
N LYS A 127 12.57 -3.86 -8.16
CA LYS A 127 12.66 -3.62 -9.62
C LYS A 127 11.52 -4.32 -10.35
N VAL A 128 11.24 -5.58 -9.98
CA VAL A 128 10.11 -6.35 -10.53
C VAL A 128 8.78 -5.69 -10.19
N LEU A 129 8.62 -5.22 -8.95
CA LEU A 129 7.43 -4.49 -8.51
C LEU A 129 7.20 -3.22 -9.35
N LEU A 130 8.25 -2.41 -9.56
CA LEU A 130 8.17 -1.18 -10.34
C LEU A 130 7.83 -1.45 -11.80
N GLN A 131 8.46 -2.44 -12.44
CA GLN A 131 8.14 -2.85 -13.81
C GLN A 131 6.69 -3.31 -13.94
N THR A 132 6.20 -4.09 -12.96
CA THR A 132 4.81 -4.54 -12.91
C THR A 132 3.86 -3.36 -12.75
N ALA A 133 4.18 -2.40 -11.87
CA ALA A 133 3.40 -1.18 -11.68
C ALA A 133 3.36 -0.35 -12.98
N GLN A 134 4.49 -0.15 -13.67
CA GLN A 134 4.56 0.57 -14.94
C GLN A 134 3.71 -0.08 -16.03
N SER A 135 3.73 -1.41 -16.16
CA SER A 135 2.88 -2.10 -17.15
C SER A 135 1.38 -1.84 -16.92
N ARG A 136 0.95 -1.68 -15.66
CA ARG A 136 -0.46 -1.57 -15.29
C ARG A 136 -0.96 -0.13 -15.18
N TYR A 137 -0.12 0.80 -14.73
CA TYR A 137 -0.51 2.20 -14.51
C TYR A 137 -0.06 3.09 -15.65
N ALA A 138 -1.03 3.64 -16.40
CA ALA A 138 -0.76 4.61 -17.45
C ALA A 138 -0.06 5.87 -16.90
N ILE A 139 -0.38 6.29 -15.67
CA ILE A 139 0.24 7.44 -15.01
C ILE A 139 1.74 7.21 -14.78
N LEU A 140 2.15 6.01 -14.34
CA LEU A 140 3.56 5.69 -14.15
C LEU A 140 4.33 5.63 -15.48
N ARG A 141 3.67 5.14 -16.55
CA ARG A 141 4.24 5.20 -17.91
C ARG A 141 4.42 6.64 -18.37
N TRP A 142 3.43 7.48 -18.13
CA TRP A 142 3.45 8.89 -18.49
C TRP A 142 4.56 9.67 -17.74
N LEU A 143 4.71 9.43 -16.44
CA LEU A 143 5.79 10.02 -15.63
C LEU A 143 7.16 9.62 -16.17
N GLN A 144 7.35 8.34 -16.48
CA GLN A 144 8.61 7.87 -17.05
C GLN A 144 8.88 8.47 -18.45
N SER A 145 7.87 8.60 -19.30
CA SER A 145 8.06 9.22 -20.62
C SER A 145 8.44 10.69 -20.51
N ASN A 146 7.89 11.43 -19.53
CA ASN A 146 8.20 12.85 -19.32
C ASN A 146 9.58 13.09 -18.68
N ASP A 147 10.05 12.20 -17.81
CA ASP A 147 11.43 12.26 -17.31
C ASP A 147 12.47 12.06 -18.44
N PHE A 148 12.09 11.40 -19.55
CA PHE A 148 12.94 11.20 -20.71
C PHE A 148 12.87 12.33 -21.75
N THR A 149 11.82 13.16 -21.76
CA THR A 149 11.69 14.35 -22.63
C THR A 149 12.16 15.66 -21.98
N GLY A 150 12.62 15.61 -20.73
CA GLY A 150 13.18 16.76 -20.00
C GLY A 150 14.68 17.01 -20.23
N ARG A 151 15.22 16.73 -21.42
CA ARG A 151 16.55 17.18 -21.87
C ARG A 151 16.44 17.96 -23.17
#